data_AF-A0A3C1GM70-F1
#
_entry.id   AF-A0A3C1GM70-F1
#
_cell.length_a   1.000
_cell.length_b   1.000
_cell.length_c   1.000
_cell.angle_alpha   90.00
_cell.angle_beta   90.00
_cell.angle_gamma   90.00
#
_symmetry.space_group_name_H-M   'P 1'
#
loop_
_entity.id
_entity.type
_entity.pdbx_description
1 polymer ?
#
loop_
_entity_poly.entity_id
_entity_poly.type
_entity_poly.pdbx_seq_one_letter_code
_entity_poly.pdbx_strand_id
1 'polypeptide(L)' 'MRIEKLKAEHNVKVEWVHFPLHPDTPAEGRSLADLFAGRNVDRKAMHAQMKARMDAEGLPYGERTMTYNSRLSQELGKWA' A
#
# COMPACT_ATOMS: atom_id res chain seq x y z
N MET A 1 -11.03 -10.43 -1.35
CA MET A 1 -10.55 -11.81 -1.12
C MET A 1 -9.12 -11.72 -0.60
N ARG A 2 -8.81 -12.33 0.55
CA ARG A 2 -7.53 -12.14 1.28
C ARG A 2 -6.65 -13.37 1.07
N ILE A 3 -5.33 -13.17 0.93
CA ILE A 3 -4.38 -14.25 0.59
C ILE A 3 -4.40 -15.38 1.64
N GLU A 4 -4.41 -15.06 2.94
CA GLU A 4 -4.42 -16.09 3.99
C GLU A 4 -5.72 -16.90 4.00
N LYS A 5 -6.86 -16.25 3.76
CA LYS A 5 -8.16 -16.93 3.62
C LYS A 5 -8.16 -17.85 2.39
N LEU A 6 -7.60 -17.39 1.27
CA LEU A 6 -7.47 -18.20 0.05
C LEU A 6 -6.63 -19.47 0.27
N LYS A 7 -5.50 -19.37 0.97
CA LYS A 7 -4.65 -20.52 1.30
C LYS A 7 -5.38 -21.54 2.17
N ALA A 8 -6.24 -21.08 3.08
CA ALA A 8 -7.00 -21.95 3.99
C ALA A 8 -8.18 -22.64 3.29
N GLU A 9 -8.87 -21.93 2.38
CA GLU A 9 -10.09 -22.41 1.74
C GLU A 9 -9.84 -23.15 0.42
N HIS A 10 -8.67 -22.93 -0.20
CA HIS A 10 -8.34 -23.45 -1.52
C HIS A 10 -6.88 -23.91 -1.59
N ASN A 11 -6.62 -24.93 -2.42
CA ASN A 11 -5.27 -25.39 -2.70
C ASN A 11 -4.58 -24.51 -3.76
N VAL A 12 -4.18 -23.31 -3.36
CA VAL A 12 -3.50 -22.34 -4.24
C VAL A 12 -2.01 -22.22 -3.92
N LYS A 13 -1.18 -22.12 -4.96
CA LYS A 13 0.24 -21.73 -4.83
C LYS A 13 0.33 -20.21 -4.86
N VAL A 14 1.05 -19.63 -3.92
CA VAL A 14 1.26 -18.17 -3.83
C VAL A 14 2.71 -17.85 -4.17
N GLU A 15 2.90 -16.90 -5.09
CA GLU A 15 4.20 -16.34 -5.45
C GLU A 15 4.20 -14.84 -5.17
N TRP A 16 5.19 -14.37 -4.40
CA TRP A 16 5.31 -12.97 -4.03
C TRP A 16 6.16 -12.21 -5.05
N VAL A 17 5.63 -11.09 -5.55
CA VAL A 17 6.31 -10.20 -6.49
C VAL A 17 6.33 -8.79 -5.92
N HIS A 18 7.52 -8.21 -5.78
CA HIS A 18 7.66 -6.82 -5.36
C HIS A 18 7.35 -5.88 -6.53
N PHE A 19 6.55 -4.85 -6.27
CA PHE A 19 6.12 -3.89 -7.26
C PHE A 19 6.39 -2.45 -6.77
N PRO A 20 7.44 -1.77 -7.27
CA PRO A 20 7.70 -0.39 -6.92
C PRO A 20 6.67 0.50 -7.63
N LEU A 21 5.60 0.89 -6.92
CA LEU A 21 4.50 1.68 -7.50
C LEU A 21 4.96 3.08 -7.93
N HIS A 22 5.87 3.70 -7.17
CA HIS A 22 6.43 5.03 -7.46
C HIS A 22 7.97 5.02 -7.29
N PRO A 23 8.70 4.41 -8.23
CA PRO A 23 10.16 4.24 -8.13
C PRO A 23 10.90 5.58 -8.11
N ASP A 24 10.34 6.62 -8.72
CA ASP A 24 10.91 7.97 -8.81
C ASP A 24 10.61 8.86 -7.59
N THR A 25 10.03 8.30 -6.52
CA THR A 25 9.83 9.05 -5.27
C THR A 25 11.20 9.44 -4.70
N PRO A 26 11.45 10.72 -4.37
CA PRO A 26 12.71 11.14 -3.76
C PRO A 26 12.96 10.45 -2.41
N ALA A 27 14.21 10.45 -1.96
CA ALA A 27 14.60 9.80 -0.69
C ALA A 27 13.94 10.50 0.52
N GLU A 28 13.84 11.82 0.46
CA GLU A 28 13.13 12.67 1.41
C GLU A 28 11.60 12.49 1.39
N GLY A 29 11.08 11.75 0.41
CA GLY A 29 9.65 11.52 0.20
C GLY A 29 8.98 12.62 -0.62
N ARG A 30 7.65 12.50 -0.74
CA ARG A 30 6.79 13.47 -1.43
C ARG A 30 5.46 13.60 -0.69
N SER A 31 4.90 14.80 -0.66
CA SER A 31 3.56 14.98 -0.10
C SER A 31 2.50 14.28 -0.93
N LEU A 32 1.43 13.81 -0.30
CA LEU A 32 0.28 13.29 -1.02
C LEU A 32 -0.47 14.37 -1.81
N ALA A 33 -0.36 15.63 -1.39
CA ALA A 33 -0.93 16.73 -2.15
C ALA A 33 -0.23 16.86 -3.52
N ASP A 34 1.09 16.80 -3.54
CA ASP A 34 1.88 16.90 -4.76
C ASP A 34 1.75 15.64 -5.62
N LEU A 35 1.77 14.45 -5.00
CA LEU A 35 1.60 13.18 -5.72
C LEU A 35 0.27 13.12 -6.51
N PHE A 36 -0.77 13.73 -5.96
CA PHE A 36 -2.09 13.75 -6.56
C PHE A 36 -2.44 15.10 -7.22
N ALA A 37 -1.49 16.03 -7.31
CA ALA A 37 -1.73 17.33 -7.93
C ALA A 37 -2.21 17.17 -9.38
N GLY A 38 -3.24 17.93 -9.76
CA GLY A 38 -3.86 17.84 -11.09
C GLY A 38 -4.71 16.59 -11.33
N ARG A 39 -4.88 15.71 -10.34
CA ARG A 39 -5.78 14.55 -10.42
C ARG A 39 -7.07 14.86 -9.68
N ASN A 40 -8.21 14.55 -10.29
CA ASN A 40 -9.53 14.70 -9.66
C ASN A 40 -9.78 13.57 -8.65
N VAL A 41 -9.02 13.55 -7.56
CA VAL A 41 -9.11 12.53 -6.51
C VAL A 41 -9.52 13.14 -5.17
N ASP A 42 -10.50 12.52 -4.52
CA ASP A 42 -10.88 12.86 -3.15
C ASP A 42 -10.06 12.03 -2.16
N ARG A 43 -9.01 12.64 -1.62
CA ARG A 43 -8.13 11.97 -0.65
C ARG A 43 -8.84 11.57 0.64
N LYS A 44 -9.85 12.32 1.08
CA LYS A 44 -10.60 12.00 2.29
C LYS A 44 -11.46 10.77 2.07
N ALA A 45 -12.16 10.72 0.93
CA ALA A 45 -12.94 9.54 0.55
C ALA A 45 -12.04 8.30 0.39
N MET A 46 -10.87 8.43 -0.25
CA MET A 46 -9.90 7.33 -0.37
C MET A 46 -9.43 6.82 0.98
N HIS A 47 -9.11 7.73 1.92
CA HIS A 47 -8.71 7.36 3.27
C HIS A 47 -9.84 6.65 4.01
N ALA A 48 -11.05 7.21 4.01
CA ALA A 48 -12.21 6.64 4.69
C ALA A 48 -12.53 5.22 4.19
N GLN A 49 -12.48 5.00 2.86
CA GLN A 49 -12.66 3.69 2.27
C GLN A 49 -11.59 2.69 2.72
N MET A 50 -10.33 3.11 2.82
CA MET A 50 -9.27 2.22 3.29
C MET A 50 -9.40 1.93 4.79
N LYS A 51 -9.68 2.95 5.61
CA LYS A 51 -9.90 2.78 7.05
C LYS A 51 -11.01 1.79 7.35
N ALA A 52 -12.16 1.91 6.66
CA ALA A 52 -13.28 0.98 6.81
C ALA A 52 -12.88 -0.47 6.44
N ARG A 53 -12.07 -0.67 5.39
CA ARG A 53 -11.56 -2.00 5.03
C ARG A 53 -10.62 -2.56 6.11
N MET A 54 -9.72 -1.75 6.64
CA MET A 54 -8.77 -2.19 7.67
C MET A 54 -9.47 -2.50 9.00
N ASP A 55 -10.48 -1.71 9.38
CA ASP A 55 -11.31 -1.96 10.57
C ASP A 55 -12.07 -3.28 10.49
N ALA A 56 -12.62 -3.60 9.32
CA ALA A 56 -13.28 -4.89 9.08
C ALA A 56 -12.32 -6.09 9.20
N GLU A 57 -11.02 -5.88 9.06
CA GLU A 57 -9.98 -6.91 9.25
C GLU A 57 -9.29 -6.82 10.63
N GLY A 58 -9.68 -5.88 11.50
CA GLY A 58 -9.01 -5.64 12.78
C GLY A 58 -7.57 -5.14 12.65
N LEU A 59 -7.21 -4.50 11.54
CA LEU A 59 -5.87 -4.01 11.29
C LEU A 59 -5.73 -2.52 11.66
N PRO A 60 -4.67 -2.11 12.38
CA PRO A 60 -4.43 -0.71 12.67
C PRO A 60 -4.14 0.05 11.37
N TYR A 61 -4.79 1.20 11.19
CA TYR A 61 -4.59 2.05 10.02
C TYR A 61 -4.64 3.53 10.42
N GLY A 62 -3.56 4.25 10.12
CA GLY A 62 -3.41 5.67 10.41
C GLY A 62 -3.64 6.55 9.18
N GLU A 63 -3.86 7.84 9.43
CA GLU A 63 -3.82 8.85 8.38
C GLU A 63 -2.36 9.19 8.05
N ARG A 64 -2.07 9.40 6.76
CA ARG A 64 -0.74 9.81 6.29
C ARG A 64 -0.86 11.01 5.36
N THR A 65 0.16 11.85 5.37
CA THR A 65 0.28 13.01 4.48
C THR A 65 1.44 12.89 3.49
N MET A 66 2.34 11.91 3.67
CA MET A 66 3.56 11.71 2.90
C MET A 66 3.61 10.32 2.26
N THR A 67 4.28 10.21 1.12
CA THR A 67 4.72 8.96 0.50
C THR A 67 6.24 8.90 0.46
N TYR A 68 6.82 7.71 0.64
CA TYR A 68 8.27 7.51 0.64
C TYR A 68 8.66 6.44 -0.37
N ASN A 69 9.91 6.50 -0.83
CA ASN A 69 10.46 5.50 -1.73
C ASN A 69 10.62 4.16 -1.00
N SER A 70 9.93 3.12 -1.48
CA SER A 70 9.96 1.79 -0.88
C SER A 70 10.99 0.84 -1.51
N ARG A 71 11.87 1.31 -2.42
CA ARG A 71 12.84 0.47 -3.14
C ARG A 71 13.66 -0.39 -2.19
N LEU A 72 14.33 0.20 -1.20
CA LEU A 72 15.19 -0.54 -0.27
C LEU A 72 14.41 -1.55 0.58
N SER A 73 13.20 -1.18 1.03
CA SER A 73 12.33 -2.10 1.77
C SER A 73 11.89 -3.29 0.90
N GLN A 74 11.64 -3.07 -0.38
CA GLN A 74 11.30 -4.13 -1.32
C GLN A 74 12.50 -5.02 -1.66
N GLU A 75 13.70 -4.45 -1.83
CA GLU A 75 14.94 -5.22 -2.02
C GLU A 75 15.22 -6.13 -0.83
N LEU A 76 15.08 -5.59 0.39
CA LEU A 76 15.20 -6.40 1.61
C LEU A 76 14.16 -7.52 1.65
N GLY A 77 12.92 -7.23 1.29
CA GLY A 77 11.84 -8.23 1.23
C GLY A 77 12.09 -9.33 0.19
N LYS A 78 12.89 -9.07 -0.84
CA LYS A 78 13.26 -10.08 -1.85
C LYS A 78 14.37 -11.02 -1.38
N TRP A 79 15.22 -10.55 -0.47
CA TRP A 79 16.32 -11.33 0.08
C TRP A 79 15.91 -12.28 1.22
N ALA A 80 14.89 -11.91 2.00
CA ALA A 80 14.33 -12.72 3.07
C ALA A 80 13.44 -13.86 2.54
#